data_AF-A0A147BH08-F1
#
_entry.id   AF-A0A147BH08-F1
#
_cell.length_a   1.000
_cell.length_b   1.000
_cell.length_c   1.000
_cell.angle_alpha   90.00
_cell.angle_beta   90.00
_cell.angle_gamma   90.00
#
_symmetry.space_group_name_H-M   'P 1'
#
loop_
_entity.id
_entity.type
_entity.pdbx_description
1 polymer ?
#
loop_
_entity_poly.entity_id
_entity_poly.type
_entity_poly.pdbx_seq_one_letter_code
_entity_poly.pdbx_strand_id
1 'polypeptide(L)'
;MNEPADESLPTPKAQTWRKVLYEDQNVPDNYVDQSFLCQLRKNVNPVQFTVPQALYAATGVTQQICRAVLFVVLYAWLKEGSLSPITLLASIVLLCCPAYLLYVVVEQRHIGRSPNLCFKEVLADLRRAAIFVAFGFSLAPILKTLTETISTDTVYAMAAGMLLLHLVTHDYSEDAKSEQNNSEDLSPDDGSNAWSTVSLNGALFAAVCLASRLPGIGPVFALSTLAVALFLLAPLLCSWIQGRWHRVQVALTVGHVGVALAGCGHPVLLVVLACVGLLLPCHFVHCHRLRQCVFPLFSSDFSLRLSGTWSPSVFTLFLHYLR
;
A
#
# COMPACT_ATOMS: atom_id res chain seq x y z
N MET A 1 -64.28 34.18 63.19
CA MET A 1 -63.32 33.06 63.27
C MET A 1 -62.97 32.73 61.83
N ASN A 2 -61.93 33.38 61.30
CA ASN A 2 -61.54 33.26 59.89
C ASN A 2 -60.10 32.71 59.86
N GLU A 3 -59.95 31.54 59.24
CA GLU A 3 -58.67 30.89 58.91
C GLU A 3 -57.76 31.81 58.08
N PRO A 4 -56.43 31.79 58.30
CA PRO A 4 -55.48 32.20 57.28
C PRO A 4 -55.22 31.04 56.31
N ALA A 5 -55.25 31.35 55.02
CA ALA A 5 -55.03 30.41 53.92
C ALA A 5 -53.59 29.85 53.92
N ASP A 6 -53.52 28.55 53.62
CA ASP A 6 -52.33 27.74 53.36
C ASP A 6 -51.51 28.32 52.19
N GLU A 7 -50.34 28.88 52.49
CA GLU A 7 -49.36 29.33 51.50
C GLU A 7 -48.47 28.14 51.13
N SER A 8 -48.99 27.27 50.24
CA SER A 8 -48.24 26.12 49.73
C SER A 8 -47.01 26.58 48.93
N LEU A 9 -45.81 26.30 49.45
CA LEU A 9 -44.53 26.49 48.75
C LEU A 9 -44.56 25.81 47.37
N PRO A 10 -44.06 26.46 46.30
CA PRO A 10 -44.01 25.83 44.98
C PRO A 10 -43.03 24.66 45.02
N THR A 11 -43.52 23.45 44.78
CA THR A 11 -42.68 22.26 44.59
C THR A 11 -41.65 22.53 43.50
N PRO A 12 -40.35 22.24 43.72
CA PRO A 12 -39.33 22.46 42.70
C PRO A 12 -39.67 21.60 41.49
N LYS A 13 -39.84 22.25 40.33
CA LYS A 13 -40.01 21.54 39.05
C LYS A 13 -38.78 20.63 38.90
N ALA A 14 -39.01 19.33 38.79
CA ALA A 14 -37.95 18.38 38.49
C ALA A 14 -37.24 18.84 37.21
N GLN A 15 -35.99 19.27 37.34
CA GLN A 15 -35.20 19.77 36.21
C GLN A 15 -34.82 18.56 35.34
N THR A 16 -35.42 18.47 34.16
CA THR A 16 -35.07 17.44 33.18
C THR A 16 -33.66 17.70 32.66
N TRP A 17 -32.79 16.70 32.74
CA TRP A 17 -31.43 16.75 32.20
C TRP A 17 -31.43 17.15 30.71
N ARG A 18 -30.44 17.96 30.33
CA ARG A 18 -30.17 18.50 29.00
C ARG A 18 -28.69 18.34 28.69
N LYS A 19 -28.38 18.14 27.41
CA LYS A 19 -27.01 17.96 26.90
C LYS A 19 -26.26 19.30 26.80
N VAL A 20 -26.04 19.93 27.94
CA VAL A 20 -25.39 21.24 28.09
C VAL A 20 -24.24 21.05 29.07
N LEU A 21 -23.00 21.28 28.61
CA LEU A 21 -21.79 20.98 29.38
C LEU A 21 -21.53 21.95 30.55
N TYR A 22 -22.06 23.18 30.46
CA TYR A 22 -21.69 24.29 31.35
C TYR A 22 -22.73 24.62 32.42
N GLU A 23 -23.89 23.97 32.41
CA GLU A 23 -24.97 24.21 33.36
C GLU A 23 -24.98 23.10 34.40
N ASP A 24 -24.99 23.47 35.69
CA ASP A 24 -25.17 22.50 36.77
C ASP A 24 -26.64 22.05 36.80
N GLN A 25 -26.84 20.74 36.64
CA GLN A 25 -28.14 20.11 36.47
C GLN A 25 -28.45 19.10 37.58
N ASN A 26 -27.74 19.17 38.71
CA ASN A 26 -27.93 18.26 39.86
C ASN A 26 -27.83 16.77 39.49
N VAL A 27 -26.97 16.43 38.52
CA VAL A 27 -26.64 15.04 38.16
C VAL A 27 -25.14 14.81 38.31
N PRO A 28 -24.70 13.58 38.64
CA PRO A 28 -23.27 13.25 38.67
C PRO A 28 -22.57 13.52 37.32
N ASP A 29 -21.29 13.87 37.35
CA ASP A 29 -20.49 14.13 36.13
C ASP A 29 -20.45 12.97 35.13
N ASN A 30 -20.66 11.73 35.60
CA ASN A 30 -20.72 10.53 34.79
C ASN A 30 -22.15 10.11 34.41
N TYR A 31 -23.15 10.96 34.67
CA TYR A 31 -24.53 10.68 34.29
C TYR A 31 -24.69 10.70 32.77
N VAL A 32 -25.29 9.63 32.24
CA VAL A 32 -25.60 9.46 30.84
C VAL A 32 -27.09 9.21 30.71
N ASP A 33 -27.76 9.99 29.87
CA ASP A 33 -29.20 9.91 29.69
C ASP A 33 -29.61 8.63 28.91
N GLN A 34 -30.84 8.14 29.12
CA GLN A 34 -31.29 6.91 28.44
C GLN A 34 -31.37 7.07 26.91
N SER A 35 -31.53 8.29 26.40
CA SER A 35 -31.55 8.57 24.96
C SER A 35 -30.14 8.75 24.36
N PHE A 36 -29.08 8.72 25.18
CA PHE A 36 -27.69 8.90 24.74
C PHE A 36 -27.31 7.92 23.63
N LEU A 37 -27.65 6.63 23.81
CA LEU A 37 -27.38 5.60 22.82
C LEU A 37 -28.29 5.73 21.59
N CYS A 38 -29.50 6.28 21.75
CA CYS A 38 -30.40 6.60 20.63
C CYS A 38 -29.88 7.78 19.80
N GLN A 39 -29.14 8.71 20.41
CA GLN A 39 -28.51 9.85 19.74
C GLN A 39 -27.15 9.50 19.11
N LEU A 40 -26.68 8.26 19.27
CA LEU A 40 -25.38 7.81 18.77
C LEU A 40 -25.41 7.72 17.24
N ARG A 41 -24.97 8.79 16.56
CA ARG A 41 -24.78 8.80 15.11
C ARG A 41 -23.55 7.95 14.75
N LYS A 42 -23.79 6.74 14.24
CA LYS A 42 -22.75 5.86 13.68
C LYS A 42 -22.78 5.90 12.15
N ASN A 43 -21.62 6.06 11.50
CA ASN A 43 -21.45 6.03 10.05
C ASN A 43 -22.44 6.95 9.29
N VAL A 44 -22.38 8.26 9.56
CA VAL A 44 -23.29 9.27 8.94
C VAL A 44 -23.19 9.27 7.41
N ASN A 45 -22.04 8.88 6.85
CA ASN A 45 -21.82 8.68 5.41
C ASN A 45 -21.15 7.31 5.16
N PRO A 46 -21.90 6.20 5.07
CA PRO A 46 -21.29 4.91 4.82
C PRO A 46 -20.82 4.83 3.35
N VAL A 47 -19.51 4.87 3.12
CA VAL A 47 -18.93 4.62 1.80
C VAL A 47 -19.21 3.17 1.43
N GLN A 48 -19.86 2.93 0.28
CA GLN A 48 -20.15 1.59 -0.19
C GLN A 48 -19.04 1.12 -1.14
N PHE A 49 -18.30 0.10 -0.72
CA PHE A 49 -17.32 -0.55 -1.60
C PHE A 49 -18.00 -1.61 -2.46
N THR A 50 -17.85 -1.48 -3.78
CA THR A 50 -18.27 -2.51 -4.73
C THR A 50 -17.15 -3.55 -4.92
N VAL A 51 -17.51 -4.78 -5.27
CA VAL A 51 -16.52 -5.85 -5.56
C VAL A 51 -15.50 -5.42 -6.62
N PRO A 52 -15.88 -4.79 -7.76
CA PRO A 52 -14.91 -4.35 -8.75
C PRO A 52 -13.91 -3.31 -8.23
N GLN A 53 -14.35 -2.39 -7.37
CA GLN A 53 -13.46 -1.40 -6.75
C GLN A 53 -12.48 -2.07 -5.79
N ALA A 54 -12.95 -3.03 -4.97
CA ALA A 54 -12.08 -3.78 -4.08
C ALA A 54 -11.07 -4.65 -4.85
N LEU A 55 -11.49 -5.27 -5.97
CA LEU A 55 -10.60 -6.02 -6.86
C LEU A 55 -9.58 -5.12 -7.54
N TYR A 56 -9.97 -3.91 -7.94
CA TYR A 56 -9.06 -2.92 -8.51
C TYR A 56 -8.00 -2.49 -7.48
N ALA A 57 -8.40 -2.16 -6.25
CA ALA A 57 -7.47 -1.83 -5.17
C ALA A 57 -6.48 -2.97 -4.88
N ALA A 58 -6.93 -4.22 -4.97
CA ALA A 58 -6.07 -5.39 -4.79
C ALA A 58 -5.02 -5.57 -5.89
N THR A 59 -5.15 -4.88 -7.04
CA THR A 59 -4.17 -4.97 -8.13
C THR A 59 -2.80 -4.43 -7.69
N GLY A 60 -2.75 -3.37 -6.87
CA GLY A 60 -1.50 -2.80 -6.38
C GLY A 60 -0.66 -3.80 -5.59
N VAL A 61 -1.27 -4.48 -4.61
CA VAL A 61 -0.58 -5.55 -3.85
C VAL A 61 -0.21 -6.73 -4.73
N THR A 62 -1.14 -7.16 -5.58
CA THR A 62 -0.89 -8.31 -6.47
C THR A 62 0.33 -8.04 -7.34
N GLN A 63 0.46 -6.83 -7.89
CA GLN A 63 1.64 -6.43 -8.65
C GLN A 63 2.92 -6.44 -7.82
N GLN A 64 2.92 -5.94 -6.58
CA GLN A 64 4.14 -5.94 -5.76
C GLN A 64 4.59 -7.36 -5.38
N ILE A 65 3.66 -8.25 -5.03
CA ILE A 65 3.97 -9.66 -4.79
C ILE A 65 4.59 -10.27 -6.05
N CYS A 66 3.99 -10.05 -7.22
CA CYS A 66 4.52 -10.56 -8.48
C CYS A 66 5.92 -10.01 -8.81
N ARG A 67 6.21 -8.74 -8.53
CA ARG A 67 7.55 -8.15 -8.74
C ARG A 67 8.59 -8.75 -7.80
N ALA A 68 8.26 -8.95 -6.52
CA ALA A 68 9.15 -9.59 -5.56
C ALA A 68 9.46 -11.05 -5.97
N VAL A 69 8.45 -11.80 -6.41
CA VAL A 69 8.63 -13.17 -6.91
C VAL A 69 9.45 -13.19 -8.19
N LEU A 70 9.14 -12.31 -9.15
CA LEU A 70 9.90 -12.19 -10.39
C LEU A 70 11.37 -11.90 -10.12
N PHE A 71 11.67 -11.02 -9.17
CA PHE A 71 13.03 -10.72 -8.75
C PHE A 71 13.77 -11.98 -8.26
N VAL A 72 13.13 -12.79 -7.40
CA VAL A 72 13.71 -14.03 -6.88
C VAL A 72 13.89 -15.10 -7.98
N VAL A 73 12.92 -15.24 -8.90
CA VAL A 73 13.02 -16.17 -10.03
C VAL A 73 14.18 -15.79 -10.96
N LEU A 74 14.29 -14.52 -11.32
CA LEU A 74 15.37 -14.04 -12.19
C LEU A 74 16.74 -14.16 -11.49
N TYR A 75 16.80 -13.97 -10.17
CA TYR A 75 17.98 -14.29 -9.38
C TYR A 75 18.35 -15.78 -9.49
N ALA A 76 17.39 -16.69 -9.34
CA ALA A 76 17.66 -18.13 -9.44
C ALA A 76 18.21 -18.50 -10.83
N TRP A 77 17.59 -17.98 -11.90
CA TRP A 77 18.07 -18.22 -13.27
C TRP A 77 19.46 -17.63 -13.55
N LEU A 78 19.80 -16.47 -12.95
CA LEU A 78 21.16 -15.92 -13.01
C LEU A 78 22.16 -16.79 -12.24
N LYS A 79 21.75 -17.33 -11.09
CA LYS A 79 22.61 -18.17 -10.24
C LYS A 79 22.91 -19.51 -10.89
N GLU A 80 21.92 -20.13 -11.51
CA GLU A 80 22.04 -21.41 -12.24
C GLU A 80 22.75 -21.26 -13.58
N GLY A 81 22.88 -20.03 -14.09
CA GLY A 81 23.50 -19.73 -15.38
C GLY A 81 22.58 -19.94 -16.59
N SER A 82 21.29 -20.23 -16.36
CA SER A 82 20.28 -20.35 -17.43
C SER A 82 19.97 -19.01 -18.10
N LEU A 83 20.16 -17.90 -17.38
CA LEU A 83 19.97 -16.55 -17.89
C LEU A 83 21.30 -15.80 -17.97
N SER A 84 21.64 -15.28 -19.15
CA SER A 84 22.84 -14.45 -19.30
C SER A 84 22.60 -13.04 -18.72
N PRO A 85 23.58 -12.41 -18.04
CA PRO A 85 23.45 -11.06 -17.50
C PRO A 85 23.15 -10.01 -18.57
N ILE A 86 23.74 -10.19 -19.76
CA ILE A 86 23.55 -9.27 -20.89
C ILE A 86 22.11 -9.36 -21.41
N THR A 87 21.56 -10.57 -21.51
CA THR A 87 20.16 -10.79 -21.89
C THR A 87 19.21 -10.13 -20.90
N LEU A 88 19.48 -10.25 -19.60
CA LEU A 88 18.68 -9.58 -18.58
C LEU A 88 18.75 -8.04 -18.73
N LEU A 89 19.95 -7.47 -18.83
CA LEU A 89 20.12 -6.02 -19.02
C LEU A 89 19.44 -5.53 -20.31
N ALA A 90 19.58 -6.26 -21.41
CA ALA A 90 18.92 -5.94 -22.66
C ALA A 90 17.39 -5.98 -22.53
N SER A 91 16.85 -6.97 -21.78
CA SER A 91 15.40 -7.04 -21.51
C SER A 91 14.89 -5.86 -20.67
N ILE A 92 15.68 -5.40 -19.69
CA ILE A 92 15.35 -4.21 -18.89
C ILE A 92 15.31 -2.97 -19.80
N VAL A 93 16.32 -2.76 -20.64
CA VAL A 93 16.34 -1.65 -21.60
C VAL A 93 15.18 -1.74 -22.58
N LEU A 94 14.90 -2.94 -23.11
CA LEU A 94 13.80 -3.18 -24.04
C LEU A 94 12.43 -2.87 -23.43
N LEU A 95 12.26 -3.05 -22.12
CA LEU A 95 11.01 -2.75 -21.42
C LEU A 95 10.93 -1.28 -20.97
N CYS A 96 12.01 -0.75 -20.38
CA CYS A 96 12.04 0.59 -19.81
C CYS A 96 12.08 1.70 -20.89
N CYS A 97 12.81 1.51 -21.99
CA CYS A 97 12.92 2.54 -23.03
C CYS A 97 11.56 2.86 -23.68
N PRO A 98 10.75 1.88 -24.16
CA PRO A 98 9.44 2.17 -24.71
C PRO A 98 8.48 2.78 -23.68
N ALA A 99 8.53 2.32 -22.41
CA ALA A 99 7.71 2.87 -21.35
C ALA A 99 8.05 4.35 -21.07
N TYR A 100 9.34 4.68 -21.03
CA TYR A 100 9.81 6.07 -20.87
C TYR A 100 9.47 6.94 -22.08
N LEU A 101 9.65 6.43 -23.30
CA LEU A 101 9.25 7.16 -24.51
C LEU A 101 7.74 7.43 -24.55
N LEU A 102 6.93 6.46 -24.15
CA LEU A 102 5.48 6.63 -24.04
C LEU A 102 5.15 7.73 -23.01
N TYR A 103 5.78 7.68 -21.83
CA TYR A 103 5.64 8.71 -20.81
C TYR A 103 5.96 10.11 -21.36
N VAL A 104 7.11 10.27 -22.02
CA VAL A 104 7.54 11.55 -22.60
C VAL A 104 6.56 12.05 -23.67
N VAL A 105 6.11 11.18 -24.58
CA VAL A 105 5.16 11.56 -25.64
C VAL A 105 3.80 11.98 -25.07
N VAL A 106 3.32 11.27 -24.05
CA VAL A 106 2.03 11.56 -23.41
C VAL A 106 2.09 12.88 -22.64
N GLU A 107 3.16 13.11 -21.88
CA GLU A 107 3.37 14.38 -21.16
C GLU A 107 3.55 15.56 -22.11
N GLN A 108 4.30 15.38 -23.21
CA GLN A 108 4.46 16.41 -24.23
C GLN A 108 3.12 16.81 -24.85
N ARG A 109 2.24 15.83 -25.15
CA ARG A 109 0.90 16.09 -25.71
C ARG A 109 -0.04 16.77 -24.72
N HIS A 110 0.05 16.43 -23.44
CA HIS A 110 -0.86 16.94 -22.42
C HIS A 110 -0.48 18.36 -21.95
N ILE A 111 0.81 18.66 -21.81
CA ILE A 111 1.32 19.94 -21.30
C ILE A 111 1.67 20.92 -22.43
N GLY A 112 1.74 20.46 -23.69
CA GLY A 112 2.08 21.31 -24.84
C GLY A 112 3.55 21.78 -24.83
N ARG A 113 4.46 20.98 -24.25
CA ARG A 113 5.88 21.33 -24.10
C ARG A 113 6.59 21.47 -25.46
N SER A 114 7.44 22.49 -25.58
CA SER A 114 8.28 22.69 -26.76
C SER A 114 9.30 21.55 -26.96
N PRO A 115 9.55 21.11 -28.21
CA PRO A 115 10.42 19.96 -28.49
C PRO A 115 11.87 20.15 -28.03
N ASN A 116 12.39 21.38 -28.10
CA ASN A 116 13.74 21.71 -27.65
C ASN A 116 13.93 21.56 -26.13
N LEU A 117 12.88 21.82 -25.35
CA LEU A 117 12.91 21.68 -23.89
C LEU A 117 12.87 20.19 -23.51
N CYS A 118 12.02 19.42 -24.18
CA CYS A 118 11.93 17.97 -24.02
C CYS A 118 13.27 17.27 -24.30
N PHE A 119 13.98 17.66 -25.37
CA PHE A 119 15.28 17.05 -25.70
C PHE A 119 16.32 17.26 -24.59
N LYS A 120 16.34 18.44 -23.97
CA LYS A 120 17.25 18.74 -22.85
C LYS A 120 16.93 17.90 -21.61
N GLU A 121 15.65 17.70 -21.30
CA GLU A 121 15.20 16.85 -20.19
C GLU A 121 15.60 15.38 -20.44
N VAL A 122 15.35 14.86 -21.64
CA VAL A 122 15.75 13.48 -22.03
C VAL A 122 17.27 13.30 -21.94
N LEU A 123 18.06 14.29 -22.37
CA LEU A 123 19.52 14.22 -22.26
C LEU A 123 19.98 14.25 -20.79
N ALA A 124 19.31 15.03 -19.94
CA ALA A 124 19.59 15.05 -18.51
C ALA A 124 19.26 13.70 -17.86
N ASP A 125 18.15 13.07 -18.23
CA ASP A 125 17.77 11.74 -17.75
C ASP A 125 18.71 10.64 -18.26
N LEU A 126 19.12 10.72 -19.53
CA LEU A 126 20.13 9.82 -20.08
C LEU A 126 21.47 9.96 -19.33
N ARG A 127 21.86 11.19 -19.00
CA ARG A 127 23.06 11.45 -18.18
C ARG A 127 22.92 10.83 -16.79
N ARG A 128 21.76 10.95 -16.14
CA ARG A 128 21.48 10.31 -14.83
C ARG A 128 21.56 8.79 -14.93
N ALA A 129 20.97 8.20 -15.98
CA ALA A 129 21.02 6.77 -16.25
C ALA A 129 22.46 6.29 -16.49
N ALA A 130 23.26 7.04 -17.26
CA ALA A 130 24.67 6.73 -17.50
C ALA A 130 25.51 6.79 -16.22
N ILE A 131 25.28 7.79 -15.36
CA ILE A 131 25.93 7.89 -14.05
C ILE A 131 25.55 6.68 -13.18
N PHE A 132 24.27 6.30 -13.14
CA PHE A 132 23.79 5.13 -12.40
C PHE A 132 24.45 3.84 -12.89
N VAL A 133 24.52 3.62 -14.21
CA VAL A 133 25.16 2.43 -14.80
C VAL A 133 26.65 2.39 -14.47
N ALA A 134 27.37 3.51 -14.63
CA ALA A 134 28.80 3.58 -14.36
C ALA A 134 29.09 3.30 -12.88
N PHE A 135 28.38 3.98 -11.97
CA PHE A 135 28.57 3.80 -10.53
C PHE A 135 28.14 2.42 -10.06
N GLY A 136 27.00 1.91 -10.54
CA GLY A 136 26.52 0.57 -10.22
C GLY A 136 27.50 -0.52 -10.66
N PHE A 137 28.14 -0.35 -11.83
CA PHE A 137 29.17 -1.28 -12.30
C PHE A 137 30.43 -1.19 -11.44
N SER A 138 30.87 0.01 -11.05
CA SER A 138 32.01 0.19 -10.15
C SER A 138 31.77 -0.35 -8.73
N LEU A 139 30.53 -0.29 -8.24
CA LEU A 139 30.16 -0.84 -6.93
C LEU A 139 29.89 -2.35 -6.95
N ALA A 140 29.63 -2.95 -8.10
CA ALA A 140 29.28 -4.37 -8.19
C ALA A 140 30.28 -5.33 -7.49
N PRO A 141 31.62 -5.12 -7.55
CA PRO A 141 32.56 -5.91 -6.78
C PRO A 141 32.36 -5.80 -5.26
N ILE A 142 32.02 -4.61 -4.76
CA ILE A 142 31.76 -4.34 -3.34
C ILE A 142 30.45 -5.04 -2.92
N LEU A 143 29.40 -4.93 -3.73
CA LEU A 143 28.13 -5.62 -3.47
C LEU A 143 28.30 -7.14 -3.43
N LYS A 144 29.19 -7.68 -4.28
CA LYS A 144 29.52 -9.11 -4.29
C LYS A 144 30.16 -9.55 -2.96
N THR A 145 31.11 -8.76 -2.42
CA THR A 145 31.91 -9.17 -1.25
C THR A 145 31.24 -8.83 0.08
N LEU A 146 30.29 -7.89 0.12
CA LEU A 146 29.73 -7.32 1.36
C LEU A 146 29.17 -8.37 2.33
N THR A 147 28.38 -9.31 1.82
CA THR A 147 27.75 -10.37 2.63
C THR A 147 28.34 -11.74 2.30
N GLU A 148 29.56 -11.76 1.75
CA GLU A 148 30.15 -13.00 1.26
C GLU A 148 30.49 -13.97 2.41
N THR A 149 30.93 -13.43 3.54
CA THR A 149 31.36 -14.14 4.75
C THR A 149 30.20 -14.69 5.58
N ILE A 150 28.97 -14.24 5.32
CA ILE A 150 27.76 -14.70 6.00
C ILE A 150 27.31 -16.02 5.36
N SER A 151 26.77 -16.94 6.18
CA SER A 151 26.30 -18.24 5.68
C SER A 151 25.16 -18.10 4.66
N THR A 152 25.10 -19.00 3.67
CA THR A 152 24.10 -18.95 2.59
C THR A 152 22.66 -19.00 3.11
N ASP A 153 22.42 -19.83 4.13
CA ASP A 153 21.08 -20.04 4.67
C ASP A 153 20.59 -18.77 5.38
N THR A 154 21.48 -18.13 6.14
CA THR A 154 21.17 -16.84 6.77
C THR A 154 20.95 -15.74 5.75
N VAL A 155 21.71 -15.72 4.64
CA VAL A 155 21.52 -14.75 3.55
C VAL A 155 20.14 -14.91 2.92
N TYR A 156 19.71 -16.15 2.65
CA TYR A 156 18.37 -16.41 2.10
C TYR A 156 17.26 -16.05 3.08
N ALA A 157 17.42 -16.36 4.37
CA ALA A 157 16.47 -15.99 5.40
C ALA A 157 16.34 -14.46 5.54
N MET A 158 17.45 -13.73 5.56
CA MET A 158 17.45 -12.26 5.62
C MET A 158 16.85 -11.64 4.36
N ALA A 159 17.19 -12.13 3.17
CA ALA A 159 16.62 -11.64 1.92
C ALA A 159 15.10 -11.86 1.88
N ALA A 160 14.63 -13.06 2.26
CA ALA A 160 13.19 -13.35 2.35
C ALA A 160 12.50 -12.44 3.37
N GLY A 161 13.07 -12.27 4.57
CA GLY A 161 12.54 -11.38 5.59
C GLY A 161 12.46 -9.92 5.14
N MET A 162 13.44 -9.46 4.37
CA MET A 162 13.51 -8.09 3.87
C MET A 162 12.60 -7.84 2.67
N LEU A 163 12.37 -8.84 1.82
CA LEU A 163 11.31 -8.81 0.81
C LEU A 163 9.92 -8.83 1.46
N LEU A 164 9.71 -9.59 2.53
CA LEU A 164 8.46 -9.55 3.30
C LEU A 164 8.26 -8.19 3.97
N LEU A 165 9.30 -7.63 4.58
CA LEU A 165 9.26 -6.27 5.12
C LEU A 165 8.89 -5.27 4.04
N HIS A 166 9.55 -5.32 2.87
CA HIS A 166 9.24 -4.49 1.72
C HIS A 166 7.75 -4.57 1.35
N LEU A 167 7.19 -5.78 1.24
CA LEU A 167 5.78 -5.97 0.88
C LEU A 167 4.82 -5.43 1.94
N VAL A 168 5.14 -5.53 3.23
CA VAL A 168 4.28 -5.06 4.33
C VAL A 168 4.35 -3.55 4.50
N THR A 169 5.51 -2.94 4.32
CA THR A 169 5.71 -1.48 4.53
C THR A 169 5.55 -0.67 3.26
N HIS A 170 5.26 -1.31 2.12
CA HIS A 170 5.00 -0.60 0.88
C HIS A 170 3.72 0.24 0.99
N ASP A 171 3.78 1.46 0.49
CA ASP A 171 2.62 2.34 0.42
C ASP A 171 1.75 1.94 -0.78
N TYR A 172 0.57 1.38 -0.48
CA TYR A 172 -0.42 0.95 -1.46
C TYR A 172 -1.55 1.97 -1.66
N SER A 173 -1.48 3.14 -1.03
CA SER A 173 -2.54 4.14 -1.10
C SER A 173 -2.63 4.74 -2.51
N GLU A 174 -3.83 4.67 -3.10
CA GLU A 174 -4.10 5.12 -4.48
C GLU A 174 -4.36 6.63 -4.57
N ASP A 175 -4.75 7.27 -3.46
CA ASP A 175 -5.30 8.63 -3.44
C ASP A 175 -4.30 9.71 -2.97
N ALA A 176 -3.23 9.34 -2.25
CA ALA A 176 -2.33 10.33 -1.63
C ALA A 176 -1.43 11.10 -2.63
N LYS A 177 -1.39 10.75 -3.92
CA LYS A 177 -0.47 11.35 -4.90
C LYS A 177 -1.14 12.17 -6.01
N SER A 178 -2.47 12.11 -6.18
CA SER A 178 -3.17 12.98 -7.13
C SER A 178 -3.61 14.32 -6.54
N GLU A 179 -3.78 14.42 -5.22
CA GLU A 179 -4.15 15.69 -4.54
C GLU A 179 -2.95 16.58 -4.19
N GLN A 180 -1.71 16.07 -4.25
CA GLN A 180 -0.52 16.89 -3.96
C GLN A 180 -0.23 17.99 -4.99
N ASN A 181 -0.95 18.02 -6.12
CA ASN A 181 -0.85 19.11 -7.10
C ASN A 181 -1.74 20.33 -6.76
N ASN A 182 -2.60 20.28 -5.73
CA ASN A 182 -3.54 21.37 -5.42
C ASN A 182 -3.45 21.92 -3.99
N SER A 183 -2.53 21.46 -3.14
CA SER A 183 -2.35 22.00 -1.78
C SER A 183 -0.88 22.22 -1.47
N GLU A 184 -0.38 23.40 -1.86
CA GLU A 184 0.87 23.99 -1.39
C GLU A 184 0.74 24.50 0.07
N ASP A 185 0.20 23.69 0.98
CA ASP A 185 0.30 23.99 2.41
C ASP A 185 1.32 23.07 3.05
N LEU A 186 2.50 23.65 3.31
CA LEU A 186 3.58 23.06 4.08
C LEU A 186 3.06 22.67 5.47
N SER A 187 2.83 21.38 5.66
CA SER A 187 2.92 20.72 6.97
C SER A 187 3.70 19.42 6.76
N PRO A 188 4.85 19.23 7.43
CA PRO A 188 5.64 18.01 7.28
C PRO A 188 4.94 16.89 8.04
N ASP A 189 4.03 16.16 7.38
CA ASP A 189 3.54 14.88 7.89
C ASP A 189 4.63 13.83 7.68
N ASP A 190 5.60 13.79 8.60
CA ASP A 190 6.85 13.03 8.58
C ASP A 190 6.63 11.49 8.71
N GLY A 191 5.40 11.05 8.94
CA GLY A 191 5.08 9.65 9.25
C GLY A 191 4.82 8.72 8.05
N SER A 192 4.16 9.20 6.99
CA SER A 192 3.78 8.36 5.83
C SER A 192 4.97 8.04 4.92
N ASN A 193 5.94 8.97 4.84
CA ASN A 193 7.15 8.84 4.02
C ASN A 193 8.20 7.88 4.62
N ALA A 194 8.13 7.63 5.93
CA ALA A 194 9.09 6.77 6.63
C ALA A 194 8.94 5.30 6.19
N TRP A 195 7.70 4.80 6.10
CA TRP A 195 7.43 3.41 5.74
C TRP A 195 7.79 3.07 4.30
N SER A 196 7.54 3.99 3.36
CA SER A 196 7.92 3.81 1.96
C SER A 196 9.46 3.78 1.79
N THR A 197 10.18 4.58 2.57
CA THR A 197 11.64 4.54 2.63
C THR A 197 12.16 3.23 3.20
N VAL A 198 11.55 2.74 4.29
CA VAL A 198 11.87 1.42 4.88
C VAL A 198 11.61 0.31 3.86
N SER A 199 10.49 0.38 3.15
CA SER A 199 10.10 -0.58 2.11
C SER A 199 11.15 -0.67 1.01
N LEU A 200 11.54 0.46 0.43
CA LEU A 200 12.53 0.50 -0.65
C LEU A 200 13.91 0.01 -0.17
N ASN A 201 14.35 0.46 1.00
CA ASN A 201 15.62 0.03 1.59
C ASN A 201 15.63 -1.48 1.89
N GLY A 202 14.51 -2.04 2.35
CA GLY A 202 14.35 -3.48 2.55
C GLY A 202 14.52 -4.27 1.26
N ALA A 203 13.87 -3.84 0.17
CA ALA A 203 14.03 -4.48 -1.14
C ALA A 203 15.47 -4.39 -1.69
N LEU A 204 16.11 -3.23 -1.56
CA LEU A 204 17.50 -3.06 -1.98
C LEU A 204 18.46 -3.89 -1.13
N PHE A 205 18.24 -3.97 0.18
CA PHE A 205 19.04 -4.82 1.07
C PHE A 205 18.89 -6.31 0.71
N ALA A 206 17.67 -6.77 0.41
CA ALA A 206 17.44 -8.12 -0.08
C ALA A 206 18.20 -8.37 -1.39
N ALA A 207 18.19 -7.40 -2.31
CA ALA A 207 18.94 -7.50 -3.56
C ALA A 207 20.45 -7.62 -3.34
N VAL A 208 21.02 -6.83 -2.42
CA VAL A 208 22.44 -6.91 -2.07
C VAL A 208 22.79 -8.25 -1.42
N CYS A 209 21.94 -8.76 -0.53
CA CYS A 209 22.10 -10.08 0.08
C CYS A 209 22.14 -11.19 -0.98
N LEU A 210 21.20 -11.20 -1.93
CA LEU A 210 21.18 -12.20 -2.99
C LEU A 210 22.34 -12.03 -3.98
N ALA A 211 22.71 -10.79 -4.30
CA ALA A 211 23.79 -10.50 -5.23
C ALA A 211 25.14 -11.11 -4.78
N SER A 212 25.47 -11.09 -3.49
CA SER A 212 26.72 -11.66 -2.96
C SER A 212 26.89 -13.17 -3.18
N ARG A 213 25.83 -13.86 -3.60
CA ARG A 213 25.82 -15.29 -3.90
C ARG A 213 25.94 -15.58 -5.40
N LEU A 214 26.05 -14.56 -6.23
CA LEU A 214 26.29 -14.70 -7.66
C LEU A 214 27.79 -14.84 -7.96
N PRO A 215 28.18 -15.67 -8.95
CA PRO A 215 29.58 -16.04 -9.16
C PRO A 215 30.45 -14.91 -9.71
N GLY A 216 29.86 -13.94 -10.42
CA GLY A 216 30.59 -12.89 -11.15
C GLY A 216 30.02 -11.49 -10.99
N ILE A 217 30.81 -10.49 -11.41
CA ILE A 217 30.46 -9.06 -11.33
C ILE A 217 29.29 -8.72 -12.28
N GLY A 218 29.27 -9.32 -13.47
CA GLY A 218 28.20 -9.11 -14.46
C GLY A 218 26.80 -9.45 -13.93
N PRO A 219 26.55 -10.69 -13.43
CA PRO A 219 25.29 -11.05 -12.80
C PRO A 219 24.91 -10.15 -11.61
N VAL A 220 25.88 -9.76 -10.77
CA VAL A 220 25.66 -8.86 -9.63
C VAL A 220 25.16 -7.49 -10.09
N PHE A 221 25.81 -6.92 -11.09
CA PHE A 221 25.39 -5.65 -11.69
C PHE A 221 24.00 -5.77 -12.33
N ALA A 222 23.73 -6.85 -13.06
CA ALA A 222 22.45 -7.09 -13.70
C ALA A 222 21.31 -7.25 -12.69
N LEU A 223 21.53 -8.02 -11.61
CA LEU A 223 20.54 -8.19 -10.53
C LEU A 223 20.28 -6.87 -9.78
N SER A 224 21.34 -6.10 -9.50
CA SER A 224 21.20 -4.80 -8.82
C SER A 224 20.43 -3.80 -9.70
N THR A 225 20.70 -3.80 -11.01
CA THR A 225 19.94 -3.00 -11.98
C THR A 225 18.48 -3.43 -12.05
N LEU A 226 18.22 -4.74 -12.03
CA LEU A 226 16.86 -5.30 -11.98
C LEU A 226 16.11 -4.87 -10.72
N ALA A 227 16.78 -4.85 -9.56
CA ALA A 227 16.16 -4.41 -8.31
C ALA A 227 15.67 -2.96 -8.39
N VAL A 228 16.47 -2.07 -8.96
CA VAL A 228 16.05 -0.67 -9.19
C VAL A 228 14.91 -0.59 -10.21
N ALA A 229 14.97 -1.35 -11.30
CA ALA A 229 13.90 -1.37 -12.29
C ALA A 229 12.56 -1.88 -11.70
N LEU A 230 12.58 -2.95 -10.90
CA LEU A 230 11.38 -3.58 -10.34
C LEU A 230 10.83 -2.88 -9.09
N PHE A 231 11.69 -2.42 -8.18
CA PHE A 231 11.23 -1.88 -6.88
C PHE A 231 11.16 -0.36 -6.82
N LEU A 232 11.84 0.35 -7.74
CA LEU A 232 11.77 1.81 -7.82
C LEU A 232 11.03 2.27 -9.07
N LEU A 233 11.47 1.83 -10.26
CA LEU A 233 10.97 2.40 -11.51
C LEU A 233 9.57 1.87 -11.88
N ALA A 234 9.32 0.58 -11.73
CA ALA A 234 8.03 -0.05 -12.06
C ALA A 234 6.87 0.46 -11.19
N PRO A 235 6.98 0.63 -9.86
CA PRO A 235 5.91 1.19 -9.04
C PRO A 235 5.55 2.63 -9.43
N LEU A 236 6.56 3.46 -9.74
CA LEU A 236 6.34 4.83 -10.22
C LEU A 236 5.58 4.82 -11.54
N LEU A 237 5.99 4.00 -12.50
CA LEU A 237 5.29 3.86 -13.77
C LEU A 237 3.84 3.39 -13.58
N CYS A 238 3.62 2.40 -12.72
CA CYS A 238 2.28 1.88 -12.45
C CYS A 238 1.38 2.93 -11.79
N SER A 239 1.89 3.72 -10.83
CA SER A 239 1.11 4.83 -10.25
C SER A 239 0.72 5.88 -11.30
N TRP A 240 1.62 6.21 -12.23
CA TRP A 240 1.33 7.14 -13.33
C TRP A 240 0.28 6.58 -14.30
N ILE A 241 0.34 5.28 -14.62
CA ILE A 241 -0.66 4.60 -15.47
C ILE A 241 -2.00 4.51 -14.76
N GLN A 242 -2.02 4.21 -13.46
CA GLN A 242 -3.21 3.95 -12.68
C GLN A 242 -4.17 5.15 -12.67
N GLY A 243 -3.63 6.36 -12.49
CA GLY A 243 -4.41 7.61 -12.52
C GLY A 243 -4.98 8.00 -13.89
N ARG A 244 -4.54 7.37 -14.98
CA ARG A 244 -4.95 7.68 -16.36
C ARG A 244 -5.76 6.57 -17.03
N TRP A 245 -5.33 5.32 -16.91
CA TRP A 245 -5.86 4.19 -17.69
C TRP A 245 -6.08 2.93 -16.83
N HIS A 246 -7.24 2.87 -16.17
CA HIS A 246 -7.65 1.73 -15.33
C HIS A 246 -7.58 0.37 -16.06
N ARG A 247 -7.95 0.29 -17.34
CA ARG A 247 -7.87 -0.98 -18.12
C ARG A 247 -6.45 -1.46 -18.33
N VAL A 248 -5.52 -0.53 -18.57
CA VAL A 248 -4.09 -0.85 -18.75
C VAL A 248 -3.51 -1.37 -17.44
N GLN A 249 -3.89 -0.77 -16.31
CA GLN A 249 -3.47 -1.24 -14.98
C GLN A 249 -3.93 -2.68 -14.69
N VAL A 250 -5.17 -3.02 -15.02
CA VAL A 250 -5.67 -4.40 -14.88
C VAL A 250 -4.92 -5.34 -15.81
N ALA A 251 -4.73 -4.97 -17.08
CA ALA A 251 -3.98 -5.79 -18.04
C ALA A 251 -2.52 -6.02 -17.60
N LEU A 252 -1.85 -4.99 -17.07
CA LEU A 252 -0.51 -5.11 -16.50
C LEU A 252 -0.50 -6.09 -15.32
N THR A 253 -1.51 -6.04 -14.45
CA THR A 253 -1.63 -6.97 -13.31
C THR A 253 -1.76 -8.41 -13.79
N VAL A 254 -2.63 -8.67 -14.76
CA VAL A 254 -2.78 -10.01 -15.37
C VAL A 254 -1.47 -10.47 -16.00
N GLY A 255 -0.75 -9.57 -16.68
CA GLY A 255 0.58 -9.85 -17.24
C GLY A 255 1.60 -10.23 -16.16
N HIS A 256 1.70 -9.46 -15.07
CA HIS A 256 2.60 -9.76 -13.95
C HIS A 256 2.29 -11.11 -13.31
N VAL A 257 1.00 -11.42 -13.10
CA VAL A 257 0.56 -12.72 -12.57
C VAL A 257 0.95 -13.85 -13.52
N GLY A 258 0.71 -13.70 -14.82
CA GLY A 258 1.08 -14.70 -15.82
C GLY A 258 2.59 -14.98 -15.84
N VAL A 259 3.40 -13.93 -15.83
CA VAL A 259 4.88 -14.06 -15.80
C VAL A 259 5.35 -14.70 -14.49
N ALA A 260 4.81 -14.29 -13.34
CA ALA A 260 5.20 -14.85 -12.04
C ALA A 260 4.84 -16.34 -11.92
N LEU A 261 3.65 -16.74 -12.40
CA LEU A 261 3.22 -18.15 -12.42
C LEU A 261 4.06 -18.98 -13.40
N ALA A 262 4.36 -18.46 -14.58
CA ALA A 262 5.20 -19.15 -15.56
C ALA A 262 6.64 -19.33 -15.06
N GLY A 263 7.18 -18.35 -14.33
CA GLY A 263 8.55 -18.39 -13.81
C GLY A 263 8.75 -19.33 -12.62
N CYS A 264 7.83 -19.31 -11.65
CA CYS A 264 7.97 -20.10 -10.41
C CYS A 264 7.28 -21.47 -10.50
N GLY A 265 6.15 -21.57 -11.22
CA GLY A 265 5.39 -22.81 -11.39
C GLY A 265 4.83 -23.43 -10.10
N HIS A 266 5.06 -22.81 -8.93
CA HIS A 266 4.77 -23.41 -7.64
C HIS A 266 3.30 -23.15 -7.23
N PRO A 267 2.53 -24.17 -6.81
CA PRO A 267 1.11 -24.03 -6.49
C PRO A 267 0.86 -23.06 -5.33
N VAL A 268 1.81 -22.93 -4.40
CA VAL A 268 1.72 -21.98 -3.28
C VAL A 268 1.59 -20.54 -3.78
N LEU A 269 2.31 -20.16 -4.84
CA LEU A 269 2.21 -18.81 -5.40
C LEU A 269 0.79 -18.55 -5.95
N LEU A 270 0.21 -19.54 -6.64
CA LEU A 270 -1.16 -19.44 -7.14
C LEU A 270 -2.16 -19.28 -6.00
N VAL A 271 -2.02 -20.04 -4.91
CA VAL A 271 -2.88 -19.92 -3.73
C VAL A 271 -2.74 -18.53 -3.10
N VAL A 272 -1.51 -18.03 -2.91
CA VAL A 272 -1.27 -16.68 -2.35
C VAL A 272 -1.91 -15.61 -3.23
N LEU A 273 -1.69 -15.65 -4.55
CA LEU A 273 -2.26 -14.67 -5.48
C LEU A 273 -3.79 -14.74 -5.54
N ALA A 274 -4.37 -15.95 -5.50
CA ALA A 274 -5.83 -16.11 -5.43
C ALA A 274 -6.40 -15.58 -4.10
N CYS A 275 -5.73 -15.86 -2.99
CA CYS A 275 -6.11 -15.36 -1.68
C CYS A 275 -6.08 -13.83 -1.63
N VAL A 276 -4.97 -13.22 -2.02
CA VAL A 276 -4.75 -11.78 -1.91
C VAL A 276 -5.50 -10.99 -2.98
N GLY A 277 -5.51 -11.46 -4.22
CA GLY A 277 -6.11 -10.75 -5.34
C GLY A 277 -7.62 -10.94 -5.49
N LEU A 278 -8.18 -12.05 -4.98
CA LEU A 278 -9.60 -12.39 -5.20
C LEU A 278 -10.36 -12.65 -3.89
N LEU A 279 -9.87 -13.56 -3.04
CA LEU A 279 -10.63 -14.00 -1.86
C LEU A 279 -10.72 -12.91 -0.79
N LEU A 280 -9.62 -12.24 -0.45
CA LEU A 280 -9.60 -11.18 0.57
C LEU A 280 -10.46 -9.97 0.16
N PRO A 281 -10.40 -9.43 -1.08
CA PRO A 281 -11.27 -8.34 -1.50
C PRO A 281 -12.75 -8.74 -1.52
N CYS A 282 -13.08 -9.96 -1.97
CA CYS A 282 -14.46 -10.45 -1.96
C CYS A 282 -14.99 -10.64 -0.54
N HIS A 283 -14.17 -11.23 0.34
CA HIS A 283 -14.49 -11.40 1.75
C HIS A 283 -14.64 -10.05 2.45
N PHE A 284 -13.77 -9.08 2.16
CA PHE A 284 -13.88 -7.71 2.66
C PHE A 284 -15.22 -7.08 2.29
N VAL A 285 -15.63 -7.13 1.02
CA VAL A 285 -16.92 -6.58 0.58
C VAL A 285 -18.09 -7.34 1.21
N HIS A 286 -17.98 -8.66 1.38
CA HIS A 286 -18.99 -9.46 2.07
C HIS A 286 -19.15 -9.05 3.55
N CYS A 287 -18.04 -8.96 4.31
CA CYS A 287 -18.05 -8.49 5.70
C CYS A 287 -18.53 -7.04 5.81
N HIS A 288 -18.15 -6.18 4.87
CA HIS A 288 -18.58 -4.80 4.83
C HIS A 288 -20.10 -4.69 4.63
N ARG A 289 -20.67 -5.50 3.74
CA ARG A 289 -22.12 -5.61 3.54
C ARG A 289 -22.83 -6.13 4.79
N LEU A 290 -22.31 -7.17 5.44
CA LEU A 290 -22.86 -7.70 6.68
C LEU A 290 -22.86 -6.66 7.81
N ARG A 291 -21.79 -5.88 7.95
CA ARG A 291 -21.71 -4.79 8.94
C ARG A 291 -22.81 -3.74 8.70
N GLN A 292 -23.16 -3.46 7.45
CA GLN A 292 -24.24 -2.51 7.14
C GLN A 292 -25.63 -3.11 7.36
N CYS A 293 -25.84 -4.42 7.18
CA CYS A 293 -27.12 -5.08 7.40
C CYS A 293 -27.41 -5.42 8.87
N VAL A 294 -26.38 -5.78 9.65
CA VAL A 294 -26.53 -6.24 11.04
C VAL A 294 -26.71 -5.07 12.03
N PHE A 295 -26.01 -3.96 11.82
CA PHE A 295 -26.08 -2.83 12.76
C PHE A 295 -27.47 -2.14 12.88
N PRO A 296 -28.29 -2.04 11.81
CA PRO A 296 -29.67 -1.55 11.93
C PRO A 296 -30.58 -2.51 12.73
N LEU A 297 -30.43 -3.83 12.55
CA LEU A 297 -31.23 -4.85 13.23
C LEU A 297 -30.90 -4.96 14.73
N PHE A 298 -29.63 -4.78 15.09
CA PHE A 298 -29.22 -4.74 16.49
C PHE A 298 -29.60 -3.42 17.19
N SER A 299 -29.96 -2.36 16.46
CA SER A 299 -30.43 -1.12 17.09
C SER A 299 -31.87 -1.22 17.62
N SER A 300 -32.68 -2.14 17.10
CA SER A 300 -34.06 -2.38 17.60
C SER A 300 -34.12 -3.41 18.72
N ASP A 301 -33.23 -4.42 18.72
CA ASP A 301 -33.33 -5.56 19.65
C ASP A 301 -32.27 -5.57 20.79
N PHE A 302 -31.25 -4.72 20.74
CA PHE A 302 -30.18 -4.72 21.75
C PHE A 302 -30.52 -3.86 22.98
N SER A 303 -31.69 -4.14 23.56
CA SER A 303 -32.05 -3.63 24.90
C SER A 303 -31.45 -4.49 26.02
N LEU A 304 -30.92 -5.69 25.77
CA LEU A 304 -30.30 -6.52 26.82
C LEU A 304 -29.34 -7.57 26.26
N ARG A 305 -28.08 -7.55 26.75
CA ARG A 305 -27.09 -8.64 26.90
C ARG A 305 -25.75 -8.48 26.17
N LEU A 306 -24.79 -8.01 26.98
CA LEU A 306 -23.48 -8.60 27.27
C LEU A 306 -22.42 -8.73 26.15
N SER A 307 -21.36 -7.93 26.34
CA SER A 307 -19.95 -8.34 26.51
C SER A 307 -19.52 -9.67 25.87
N GLY A 308 -18.71 -9.58 24.81
CA GLY A 308 -17.98 -10.72 24.24
C GLY A 308 -16.91 -10.24 23.27
N THR A 309 -15.66 -10.59 23.56
CA THR A 309 -14.41 -10.15 22.94
C THR A 309 -14.33 -10.38 21.44
N TRP A 310 -14.37 -9.30 20.66
CA TRP A 310 -13.83 -9.28 19.30
C TRP A 310 -12.47 -8.60 19.36
N SER A 311 -11.39 -9.39 19.28
CA SER A 311 -10.03 -8.86 19.22
C SER A 311 -9.83 -8.06 17.91
N PRO A 312 -9.55 -6.75 17.97
CA PRO A 312 -9.41 -5.91 16.77
C PRO A 312 -8.15 -6.19 15.94
N SER A 313 -7.20 -6.96 16.47
CA SER A 313 -5.80 -6.97 16.02
C SER A 313 -5.57 -7.45 14.58
N VAL A 314 -6.40 -8.37 14.08
CA VAL A 314 -6.30 -8.86 12.69
C VAL A 314 -6.96 -7.88 11.71
N PHE A 315 -7.93 -7.09 12.19
CA PHE A 315 -8.63 -6.09 11.39
C PHE A 315 -7.84 -4.77 11.31
N THR A 316 -7.02 -4.45 12.31
CA THR A 316 -6.17 -3.25 12.30
C THR A 316 -5.06 -3.33 11.25
N LEU A 317 -4.51 -4.52 10.98
CA LEU A 317 -3.52 -4.74 9.92
C LEU A 317 -4.11 -4.56 8.51
N PHE A 318 -5.41 -4.81 8.33
CA PHE A 318 -6.12 -4.61 7.07
C PHE A 318 -6.76 -3.21 6.95
N LEU A 319 -7.01 -2.51 8.07
CA LEU A 319 -7.48 -1.12 8.06
C LEU A 319 -6.34 -0.11 7.90
N HIS A 320 -5.12 -0.45 8.31
CA HIS A 320 -3.95 0.39 8.00
C HIS A 320 -3.58 0.33 6.50
N TYR A 321 -4.14 -0.64 5.78
CA TYR A 321 -4.00 -0.87 4.34
C TYR A 321 -5.02 -0.05 3.50
N LEU A 322 -5.99 0.62 4.12
CA LEU A 322 -7.08 1.36 3.45
C LEU A 322 -7.23 2.80 3.99
N ARG A 323 -6.15 3.40 4.48
CA ARG A 323 -6.08 4.81 4.84
C ARG A 323 -4.91 5.43 4.09
#